data_AF-A0A1H3HGF0-F1
#
_entry.id   AF-A0A1H3HGF0-F1
#
_cell.length_a   1.000
_cell.length_b   1.000
_cell.length_c   1.000
_cell.angle_alpha   90.00
_cell.angle_beta   90.00
_cell.angle_gamma   90.00
#
_symmetry.space_group_name_H-M   'P 1'
#
loop_
_entity.id
_entity.type
_entity.pdbx_description
1 polymer ?
#
loop_
_entity_poly.entity_id
_entity_poly.type
_entity_poly.pdbx_seq_one_letter_code
_entity_poly.pdbx_strand_id
1 'polypeptide(L)'
;MSERSVSKQTQEKRWYSVLAPEQFDRDEIGETLAEEPDQVVGRTITTTLGDLNQDSSGNNTKLTFKITDVGSDTAYTEFVKYELTRDYLRSLVRRGSSKVEASITVLTTDDYRVRLQPVSFTTKKADRSQEQAIRRVMIDQVHEAAADRSFEELVDSIVEGRLSSAIYGDAKTIYPLRRVEVQKLTLEARPEEVAAEEEAAVDVDTEDVAVDE
;
A
#
# COMPACT_ATOMS: atom_id res chain seq x y z
N MET A 1 30.42 5.51 48.29
CA MET A 1 29.85 4.18 47.94
C MET A 1 29.48 4.26 46.48
N SER A 2 30.28 3.70 45.59
CA SER A 2 29.98 3.76 44.15
C SER A 2 28.91 2.71 43.86
N GLU A 3 27.71 3.15 43.45
CA GLU A 3 26.76 2.28 42.76
C GLU A 3 27.47 1.73 41.53
N ARG A 4 27.91 0.48 41.60
CA ARG A 4 28.31 -0.27 40.41
C ARG A 4 27.01 -0.53 39.65
N SER A 5 26.80 0.22 38.57
CA SER A 5 25.81 -0.11 37.55
C SER A 5 26.00 -1.57 37.17
N VAL A 6 25.01 -2.41 37.49
CA VAL A 6 24.98 -3.81 37.08
C VAL A 6 25.06 -3.81 35.55
N SER A 7 26.09 -4.41 34.98
CA SER A 7 26.20 -4.59 33.53
C SER A 7 24.98 -5.38 33.08
N LYS A 8 24.14 -4.78 32.22
CA LYS A 8 23.01 -5.46 31.56
C LYS A 8 23.54 -6.78 31.00
N GLN A 9 23.07 -7.90 31.54
CA GLN A 9 23.42 -9.22 31.03
C GLN A 9 22.83 -9.31 29.62
N THR A 10 23.68 -9.27 28.61
CA THR A 10 23.26 -9.37 27.20
C THR A 10 22.53 -10.68 27.01
N GLN A 11 21.21 -10.60 26.79
CA GLN A 11 20.39 -11.76 26.46
C GLN A 11 20.80 -12.27 25.08
N GLU A 12 20.84 -13.60 24.91
CA GLU A 12 21.21 -14.20 23.64
C GLU A 12 20.17 -13.84 22.57
N LYS A 13 20.66 -13.54 21.36
CA LYS A 13 19.78 -13.19 20.25
C LYS A 13 19.02 -14.43 19.77
N ARG A 14 17.73 -14.27 19.54
CA ARG A 14 16.83 -15.30 19.01
C ARG A 14 16.36 -14.92 17.61
N TRP A 15 16.21 -15.94 16.76
CA TRP A 15 15.62 -15.81 15.44
C TRP A 15 14.10 -15.89 15.55
N TYR A 16 13.42 -14.98 14.87
CA TYR A 16 11.96 -14.95 14.77
C TYR A 16 11.57 -15.12 13.30
N SER A 17 10.73 -16.10 13.00
CA SER A 17 10.16 -16.30 11.67
C SER A 17 9.04 -15.29 11.45
N VAL A 18 9.07 -14.59 10.32
CA VAL A 18 8.11 -13.55 9.96
C VAL A 18 7.11 -14.11 8.97
N LEU A 19 5.84 -14.14 9.39
CA LEU A 19 4.74 -14.64 8.58
C LEU A 19 3.98 -13.49 7.91
N ALA A 20 3.55 -13.75 6.69
CA ALA A 20 2.64 -12.87 5.96
C ALA A 20 1.25 -12.82 6.64
N PRO A 21 0.44 -11.79 6.37
CA PRO A 21 -0.96 -11.76 6.77
C PRO A 21 -1.76 -12.90 6.12
N GLU A 22 -2.97 -13.15 6.63
CA GLU A 22 -3.85 -14.23 6.14
C GLU A 22 -4.19 -14.13 4.65
N GLN A 23 -4.28 -12.91 4.11
CA GLN A 23 -4.51 -12.67 2.68
C GLN A 23 -3.39 -13.24 1.77
N PHE A 24 -2.21 -13.53 2.32
CA PHE A 24 -1.06 -14.12 1.61
C PHE A 24 -0.70 -15.50 2.20
N ASP A 25 -1.72 -16.29 2.56
CA ASP A 25 -1.61 -17.69 3.01
C ASP A 25 -0.71 -17.93 4.24
N ARG A 26 -0.37 -16.87 4.98
CA ARG A 26 0.60 -16.89 6.10
C ARG A 26 1.96 -17.47 5.71
N ASP A 27 2.39 -17.25 4.47
CA ASP A 27 3.70 -17.70 4.00
C ASP A 27 4.84 -17.07 4.81
N GLU A 28 5.93 -17.83 4.95
CA GLU A 28 7.15 -17.34 5.61
C GLU A 28 7.91 -16.39 4.67
N ILE A 29 7.95 -15.11 5.03
CA ILE A 29 8.59 -14.06 4.23
C ILE A 29 10.10 -14.03 4.49
N GLY A 30 10.51 -14.37 5.72
CA GLY A 30 11.90 -14.40 6.15
C GLY A 30 12.05 -14.41 7.66
N GLU A 31 13.26 -14.18 8.13
CA GLU A 31 13.60 -14.26 9.55
C GLU A 31 14.21 -12.95 10.05
N THR A 32 14.02 -12.63 11.32
CA THR A 32 14.61 -11.46 11.96
C THR A 32 15.24 -11.82 13.30
N LEU A 33 16.39 -11.22 13.59
CA LEU A 33 17.17 -11.47 14.79
C LEU A 33 16.91 -10.36 15.82
N ALA A 34 16.56 -10.74 17.06
CA ALA A 34 16.40 -9.80 18.16
C ALA A 34 16.71 -10.43 19.52
N GLU A 35 17.04 -9.61 20.51
CA GLU A 35 17.27 -10.06 21.90
C GLU A 35 15.91 -10.18 22.62
N GLU A 36 15.07 -9.16 22.47
CA GLU A 36 13.75 -9.07 23.09
C GLU A 36 12.65 -8.98 22.02
N PRO A 37 11.46 -9.60 22.25
CA PRO A 37 10.35 -9.57 21.28
C PRO A 37 9.90 -8.16 20.91
N ASP A 38 9.92 -7.23 21.88
CA ASP A 38 9.52 -5.83 21.69
C ASP A 38 10.40 -5.09 20.66
N GLN A 39 11.64 -5.55 20.44
CA GLN A 39 12.53 -4.96 19.44
C GLN A 39 12.17 -5.33 18.00
N VAL A 40 11.33 -6.37 17.83
CA VAL A 40 10.90 -6.88 16.52
C VAL A 40 9.65 -6.14 16.04
N VAL A 41 8.75 -5.78 16.97
CA VAL A 41 7.55 -5.00 16.69
C VAL A 41 7.92 -3.67 16.04
N GLY A 42 7.21 -3.32 14.96
CA GLY A 42 7.42 -2.10 14.20
C GLY A 42 8.51 -2.17 13.13
N ARG A 43 9.27 -3.27 13.03
CA ARG A 43 10.18 -3.49 11.88
C ARG A 43 9.38 -3.70 10.61
N THR A 44 9.98 -3.29 9.49
CA THR A 44 9.38 -3.42 8.16
C THR A 44 10.22 -4.34 7.30
N ILE A 45 9.57 -5.29 6.64
CA ILE A 45 10.18 -6.23 5.71
C ILE A 45 9.58 -6.01 4.32
N THR A 46 10.44 -6.06 3.32
CA THR A 46 10.05 -5.94 1.90
C THR A 46 10.37 -7.23 1.20
N THR A 47 9.37 -7.80 0.52
CA THR A 47 9.51 -9.00 -0.31
C THR A 47 8.91 -8.73 -1.69
N THR A 48 9.14 -9.63 -2.64
CA THR A 48 8.47 -9.57 -3.94
C THR A 48 7.26 -10.50 -3.97
N LEU A 49 6.27 -10.19 -4.80
CA LEU A 49 5.13 -11.09 -5.00
C LEU A 49 5.57 -12.43 -5.59
N GLY A 50 6.63 -12.42 -6.41
CA GLY A 50 7.16 -13.64 -7.00
C GLY A 50 7.82 -14.57 -6.00
N ASP A 51 8.43 -14.04 -4.94
CA ASP A 51 8.99 -14.84 -3.85
C ASP A 51 7.88 -15.50 -3.01
N LEU A 52 6.75 -14.81 -2.80
CA LEU A 52 5.58 -15.36 -2.10
C LEU A 52 4.91 -16.48 -2.90
N ASN A 53 4.52 -16.19 -4.15
CA ASN A 53 3.77 -17.15 -4.98
C ASN A 53 4.67 -18.18 -5.68
N GLN A 54 5.99 -18.11 -5.49
CA GLN A 54 6.98 -18.89 -6.23
C GLN A 54 6.83 -18.74 -7.77
N ASP A 55 6.37 -17.58 -8.23
CA ASP A 55 6.15 -17.27 -9.65
C ASP A 55 7.01 -16.10 -10.12
N SER A 56 7.82 -16.32 -11.14
CA SER A 56 8.79 -15.31 -11.62
C SER A 56 8.14 -14.08 -12.27
N SER A 57 6.86 -14.12 -12.63
CA SER A 57 6.15 -13.01 -13.27
C SER A 57 5.87 -11.88 -12.27
N GLY A 58 5.76 -12.20 -10.97
CA GLY A 58 5.50 -11.26 -9.89
C GLY A 58 6.73 -10.49 -9.37
N ASN A 59 7.92 -10.76 -9.90
CA ASN A 59 9.19 -10.16 -9.43
C ASN A 59 9.27 -8.63 -9.62
N ASN A 60 8.40 -8.08 -10.46
CA ASN A 60 8.29 -6.64 -10.69
C ASN A 60 7.43 -5.92 -9.63
N THR A 61 6.89 -6.65 -8.66
CA THR A 61 5.99 -6.15 -7.62
C THR A 61 6.61 -6.37 -6.26
N LYS A 62 6.72 -5.29 -5.48
CA LYS A 62 7.23 -5.28 -4.10
C LYS A 62 6.10 -5.06 -3.12
N LEU A 63 6.05 -5.91 -2.11
CA LEU A 63 5.14 -5.81 -0.99
C LEU A 63 5.93 -5.49 0.26
N THR A 64 5.43 -4.56 1.05
CA THR A 64 6.05 -4.09 2.29
C THR A 64 5.11 -4.39 3.44
N PHE A 65 5.63 -5.15 4.39
CA PHE A 65 4.91 -5.62 5.56
C PHE A 65 5.54 -5.04 6.82
N LYS A 66 4.71 -4.69 7.82
CA LYS A 66 5.17 -4.21 9.13
C LYS A 66 4.79 -5.23 10.18
N ILE A 67 5.74 -5.56 11.06
CA ILE A 67 5.48 -6.46 12.18
C ILE A 67 4.64 -5.73 13.20
N THR A 68 3.48 -6.28 13.54
CA THR A 68 2.54 -5.72 14.52
C THR A 68 2.60 -6.46 15.83
N ASP A 69 2.72 -7.78 15.79
CA ASP A 69 2.71 -8.63 16.96
C ASP A 69 3.76 -9.74 16.87
N VAL A 70 4.20 -10.22 18.03
CA VAL A 70 5.21 -11.27 18.14
C VAL A 70 4.72 -12.30 19.14
N GLY A 71 4.52 -13.53 18.66
CA GLY A 71 4.30 -14.71 19.48
C GLY A 71 5.59 -15.21 20.14
N SER A 72 5.71 -16.52 20.33
CA SER A 72 6.91 -17.11 20.95
C SER A 72 8.17 -16.88 20.10
N ASP A 73 8.18 -17.45 18.88
CA ASP A 73 9.28 -17.34 17.92
C ASP A 73 8.75 -16.89 16.53
N THR A 74 7.50 -16.44 16.47
CA THR A 74 6.80 -16.09 15.23
C THR A 74 6.34 -14.64 15.30
N ALA A 75 6.64 -13.87 14.26
CA ALA A 75 6.23 -12.48 14.12
C ALA A 75 5.10 -12.37 13.08
N TYR A 76 3.99 -11.77 13.47
CA TYR A 76 2.85 -11.50 12.62
C TYR A 76 2.96 -10.12 11.99
N THR A 77 2.59 -10.03 10.72
CA THR A 77 2.71 -8.78 9.96
C THR A 77 1.38 -8.28 9.45
N GLU A 78 1.35 -6.98 9.19
CA GLU A 78 0.29 -6.27 8.49
C GLU A 78 0.84 -5.71 7.18
N PHE A 79 0.01 -5.67 6.14
CA PHE A 79 0.35 -5.07 4.87
C PHE A 79 0.34 -3.53 4.96
N VAL A 80 1.41 -2.88 4.48
CA VAL A 80 1.56 -1.41 4.56
C VAL A 80 1.63 -0.76 3.18
N LYS A 81 2.37 -1.37 2.25
CA LYS A 81 2.67 -0.73 0.98
C LYS A 81 2.86 -1.75 -0.14
N TYR A 82 2.26 -1.43 -1.27
CA TYR A 82 2.49 -2.08 -2.57
C TYR A 82 3.23 -1.11 -3.48
N GLU A 83 4.24 -1.59 -4.21
CA GLU A 83 5.01 -0.77 -5.15
C GLU A 83 5.58 -1.58 -6.30
N LEU A 84 5.47 -1.07 -7.52
CA LEU A 84 6.16 -1.63 -8.67
C LEU A 84 7.66 -1.29 -8.65
N THR A 85 8.48 -2.22 -9.13
CA THR A 85 9.93 -1.97 -9.21
C THR A 85 10.26 -0.81 -10.15
N ARG A 86 11.32 -0.09 -9.80
CA ARG A 86 11.77 1.09 -10.54
C ARG A 86 12.22 0.74 -11.96
N ASP A 87 12.90 -0.39 -12.12
CA ASP A 87 13.33 -0.91 -13.41
C ASP A 87 12.13 -1.21 -14.31
N TYR A 88 11.11 -1.88 -13.77
CA TYR A 88 9.88 -2.18 -14.50
C TYR A 88 9.15 -0.91 -14.93
N LEU A 89 8.93 0.04 -14.02
CA LEU A 89 8.29 1.33 -14.36
C LEU A 89 9.08 2.09 -15.43
N ARG A 90 10.41 2.11 -15.34
CA ARG A 90 11.27 2.76 -16.35
C ARG A 90 11.20 2.05 -17.70
N SER A 91 11.06 0.72 -17.72
CA SER A 91 10.91 -0.04 -18.97
C SER A 91 9.60 0.30 -19.71
N LEU A 92 8.57 0.74 -18.99
CA LEU A 92 7.29 1.12 -19.57
C LEU A 92 7.30 2.53 -20.19
N VAL A 93 8.10 3.44 -19.67
CA VAL A 93 8.21 4.80 -20.22
C VAL A 93 8.97 4.77 -21.54
N ARG A 94 8.35 5.25 -22.63
CA ARG A 94 8.98 5.36 -23.95
C ARG A 94 8.96 6.81 -24.45
N ARG A 95 9.92 7.14 -25.30
CA ARG A 95 9.92 8.42 -26.02
C ARG A 95 8.76 8.45 -27.03
N GLY A 96 8.09 9.59 -27.15
CA GLY A 96 6.97 9.76 -28.09
C GLY A 96 5.62 9.23 -27.61
N SER A 97 5.54 8.75 -26.36
CA SER A 97 4.30 8.42 -25.64
C SER A 97 4.10 9.33 -24.42
N SER A 98 2.85 9.53 -24.02
CA SER A 98 2.50 10.20 -22.76
C SER A 98 2.36 9.20 -21.61
N LYS A 99 2.83 9.60 -20.43
CA LYS A 99 2.59 8.94 -19.15
C LYS A 99 1.55 9.75 -18.38
N VAL A 100 0.41 9.16 -18.06
CA VAL A 100 -0.64 9.83 -17.28
C VAL A 100 -0.69 9.19 -15.91
N GLU A 101 -0.52 10.01 -14.87
CA GLU A 101 -0.53 9.59 -13.47
C GLU A 101 -1.65 10.32 -12.73
N ALA A 102 -2.22 9.65 -11.73
CA ALA A 102 -3.10 10.22 -10.72
C ALA A 102 -2.57 9.83 -9.33
N SER A 103 -2.85 10.66 -8.32
CA SER A 103 -2.60 10.37 -6.91
C SER A 103 -3.90 10.63 -6.18
N ILE A 104 -4.48 9.58 -5.63
CA ILE A 104 -5.85 9.60 -5.10
C ILE A 104 -5.80 9.03 -3.70
N THR A 105 -6.36 9.74 -2.74
CA THR A 105 -6.59 9.23 -1.38
C THR A 105 -8.06 8.86 -1.27
N VAL A 106 -8.33 7.63 -0.88
CA VAL A 106 -9.68 7.07 -0.71
C VAL A 106 -9.80 6.39 0.64
N LEU A 107 -11.04 6.28 1.11
CA LEU A 107 -11.41 5.52 2.29
C LEU A 107 -12.15 4.27 1.81
N THR A 108 -11.78 3.12 2.34
CA THR A 108 -12.40 1.83 2.04
C THR A 108 -13.63 1.58 2.92
N THR A 109 -14.40 0.53 2.62
CA THR A 109 -15.63 0.20 3.39
C THR A 109 -15.40 -0.13 4.86
N ASP A 110 -14.17 -0.50 5.22
CA ASP A 110 -13.68 -0.82 6.56
C ASP A 110 -12.86 0.32 7.19
N ASP A 111 -13.02 1.55 6.70
CA ASP A 111 -12.44 2.79 7.24
C ASP A 111 -10.91 2.88 7.20
N TYR A 112 -10.25 2.12 6.32
CA TYR A 112 -8.83 2.33 6.02
C TYR A 112 -8.64 3.47 5.03
N ARG A 113 -7.75 4.41 5.36
CA ARG A 113 -7.34 5.46 4.43
C ARG A 113 -6.14 5.02 3.62
N VAL A 114 -6.30 4.95 2.30
CA VAL A 114 -5.28 4.48 1.38
C VAL A 114 -5.00 5.50 0.27
N ARG A 115 -3.72 5.67 -0.05
CA ARG A 115 -3.27 6.46 -1.21
C ARG A 115 -2.91 5.55 -2.36
N LEU A 116 -3.65 5.65 -3.46
CA LEU A 116 -3.40 4.92 -4.71
C LEU A 116 -2.79 5.83 -5.77
N GLN A 117 -1.86 5.27 -6.52
CA GLN A 117 -1.19 5.95 -7.64
C GLN A 117 -1.31 5.12 -8.93
N PRO A 118 -2.46 5.15 -9.63
CA PRO A 118 -2.59 4.51 -10.94
C PRO A 118 -1.82 5.27 -12.01
N VAL A 119 -1.26 4.53 -12.97
CA VAL A 119 -0.46 5.05 -14.08
C VAL A 119 -0.89 4.38 -15.37
N SER A 120 -1.06 5.19 -16.43
CA SER A 120 -1.28 4.70 -17.78
C SER A 120 -0.19 5.15 -18.73
N PHE A 121 0.08 4.29 -19.71
CA PHE A 121 1.02 4.52 -20.79
C PHE A 121 0.27 4.47 -22.10
N THR A 122 0.26 5.60 -22.80
CA THR A 122 -0.36 5.75 -24.12
C THR A 122 0.53 5.19 -25.23
N THR A 123 -0.06 4.82 -26.37
CA THR A 123 0.72 4.32 -27.53
C THR A 123 1.47 5.43 -28.26
N LYS A 124 0.92 6.65 -28.26
CA LYS A 124 1.48 7.86 -28.86
C LYS A 124 1.25 9.04 -27.92
N LYS A 125 1.91 10.16 -28.17
CA LYS A 125 1.71 11.39 -27.40
C LYS A 125 0.24 11.81 -27.47
N ALA A 126 -0.40 11.86 -26.31
CA ALA A 126 -1.77 12.30 -26.16
C ALA A 126 -1.82 13.83 -25.96
N ASP A 127 -2.91 14.45 -26.36
CA ASP A 127 -3.15 15.86 -26.09
C ASP A 127 -3.56 16.07 -24.63
N ARG A 128 -3.35 17.29 -24.11
CA ARG A 128 -3.65 17.63 -22.71
C ARG A 128 -5.10 17.31 -22.31
N SER A 129 -6.07 17.53 -23.20
CA SER A 129 -7.48 17.23 -22.95
C SER A 129 -7.73 15.72 -22.82
N GLN A 130 -7.04 14.90 -23.62
CA GLN A 130 -7.11 13.44 -23.56
C GLN A 130 -6.45 12.92 -22.28
N GLU A 131 -5.28 13.46 -21.91
CA GLU A 131 -4.61 13.12 -20.64
C GLU A 131 -5.50 13.44 -19.43
N GLN A 132 -6.20 14.59 -19.45
CA GLN A 132 -7.15 14.96 -18.40
C GLN A 132 -8.41 14.07 -18.38
N ALA A 133 -8.88 13.62 -19.54
CA ALA A 133 -10.02 12.71 -19.62
C ALA A 133 -9.65 11.32 -19.08
N ILE A 134 -8.49 10.78 -19.44
CA ILE A 134 -7.97 9.52 -18.89
C ILE A 134 -7.79 9.63 -17.37
N ARG A 135 -7.24 10.75 -16.89
CA ARG A 135 -7.07 10.97 -15.44
C ARG A 135 -8.40 10.96 -14.69
N ARG A 136 -9.47 11.53 -15.26
CA ARG A 136 -10.81 11.49 -14.66
C ARG A 136 -11.33 10.06 -14.56
N VAL A 137 -11.25 9.28 -15.63
CA VAL A 137 -11.63 7.86 -15.62
C VAL A 137 -10.86 7.07 -14.55
N MET A 138 -9.57 7.32 -14.38
CA MET A 138 -8.79 6.69 -13.30
C MET A 138 -9.31 7.06 -11.91
N ILE A 139 -9.67 8.32 -11.70
CA ILE A 139 -10.19 8.81 -10.42
C ILE A 139 -11.53 8.14 -10.12
N ASP A 140 -12.45 8.17 -11.08
CA ASP A 140 -13.80 7.63 -10.94
C ASP A 140 -13.74 6.12 -10.63
N GLN A 141 -12.96 5.35 -11.39
CA GLN A 141 -12.78 3.90 -11.19
C GLN A 141 -12.15 3.55 -9.84
N VAL A 142 -11.21 4.36 -9.34
CA VAL A 142 -10.59 4.14 -8.03
C VAL A 142 -11.57 4.46 -6.89
N HIS A 143 -12.37 5.50 -7.01
CA HIS A 143 -13.40 5.82 -6.02
C HIS A 143 -14.48 4.74 -5.97
N GLU A 144 -14.96 4.27 -7.12
CA GLU A 144 -15.94 3.17 -7.20
C GLU A 144 -15.37 1.90 -6.57
N ALA A 145 -14.14 1.51 -6.94
CA ALA A 145 -13.52 0.31 -6.38
C ALA A 145 -13.26 0.38 -4.87
N ALA A 146 -13.01 1.57 -4.31
CA ALA A 146 -12.81 1.75 -2.88
C ALA A 146 -14.14 1.80 -2.09
N ALA A 147 -15.19 2.34 -2.69
CA ALA A 147 -16.52 2.40 -2.06
C ALA A 147 -17.19 1.03 -1.95
N ASP A 148 -16.84 0.09 -2.84
CA ASP A 148 -17.50 -1.22 -2.91
C ASP A 148 -16.74 -2.36 -2.20
N ARG A 149 -15.49 -2.13 -1.75
CA ARG A 149 -14.59 -3.20 -1.31
C ARG A 149 -13.95 -2.92 0.05
N SER A 150 -13.60 -3.98 0.78
CA SER A 150 -12.76 -3.87 1.97
C SER A 150 -11.30 -3.58 1.58
N PHE A 151 -10.47 -3.22 2.56
CA PHE A 151 -9.05 -3.00 2.35
C PHE A 151 -8.35 -4.23 1.75
N GLU A 152 -8.63 -5.42 2.29
CA GLU A 152 -8.05 -6.68 1.82
C GLU A 152 -8.45 -6.96 0.37
N GLU A 153 -9.75 -6.86 0.04
CA GLU A 153 -10.27 -7.08 -1.31
C GLU A 153 -9.72 -6.07 -2.33
N LEU A 154 -9.51 -4.82 -1.89
CA LEU A 154 -8.92 -3.78 -2.72
C LEU A 154 -7.45 -4.09 -3.03
N VAL A 155 -6.67 -4.52 -2.03
CA VAL A 155 -5.27 -4.93 -2.21
C VAL A 155 -5.18 -6.12 -3.17
N ASP A 156 -6.00 -7.15 -2.98
CA ASP A 156 -6.01 -8.33 -3.85
C ASP A 156 -6.36 -7.97 -5.29
N SER A 157 -7.38 -7.12 -5.48
CA SER A 157 -7.74 -6.63 -6.80
C SER A 157 -6.63 -5.85 -7.51
N ILE A 158 -5.72 -5.23 -6.76
CA ILE A 158 -4.58 -4.51 -7.30
C ILE A 158 -3.46 -5.48 -7.64
N VAL A 159 -3.15 -6.40 -6.74
CA VAL A 159 -2.13 -7.44 -6.92
C VAL A 159 -2.42 -8.31 -8.15
N GLU A 160 -3.68 -8.69 -8.36
CA GLU A 160 -4.09 -9.48 -9.53
C GLU A 160 -4.30 -8.63 -10.79
N GLY A 161 -4.24 -7.30 -10.70
CA GLY A 161 -4.39 -6.39 -11.83
C GLY A 161 -5.82 -6.23 -12.35
N ARG A 162 -6.84 -6.63 -11.58
CA ARG A 162 -8.26 -6.43 -11.93
C ARG A 162 -8.60 -4.93 -12.04
N LEU A 163 -8.11 -4.11 -11.11
CA LEU A 163 -8.31 -2.65 -11.13
C LEU A 163 -7.64 -2.01 -12.36
N SER A 164 -6.40 -2.40 -12.66
CA SER A 164 -5.69 -1.95 -13.85
C SER A 164 -6.43 -2.29 -15.14
N SER A 165 -7.05 -3.48 -15.18
CA SER A 165 -7.82 -3.97 -16.33
C SER A 165 -9.14 -3.22 -16.52
N ALA A 166 -9.84 -2.90 -15.43
CA ALA A 166 -11.06 -2.08 -15.46
C ALA A 166 -10.75 -0.67 -16.00
N ILE A 167 -9.72 0.00 -15.46
CA ILE A 167 -9.27 1.31 -15.94
C ILE A 167 -8.87 1.27 -17.42
N TYR A 168 -8.17 0.21 -17.86
CA TYR A 168 -7.82 0.02 -19.26
C TYR A 168 -9.07 -0.10 -20.15
N GLY A 169 -10.07 -0.84 -19.68
CA GLY A 169 -11.34 -1.07 -20.37
C GLY A 169 -12.05 0.22 -20.77
N ASP A 170 -12.11 1.18 -19.85
CA ASP A 170 -12.80 2.46 -20.07
C ASP A 170 -11.92 3.48 -20.78
N ALA A 171 -10.66 3.60 -20.32
CA ALA A 171 -9.77 4.63 -20.83
C ALA A 171 -9.33 4.39 -22.29
N LYS A 172 -9.38 3.14 -22.79
CA LYS A 172 -9.12 2.84 -24.22
C LYS A 172 -10.12 3.51 -25.17
N THR A 173 -11.33 3.83 -24.70
CA THR A 173 -12.37 4.51 -25.48
C THR A 173 -11.99 5.96 -25.77
N ILE A 174 -11.21 6.58 -24.88
CA ILE A 174 -10.73 7.96 -25.02
C ILE A 174 -9.52 8.01 -25.95
N TYR A 175 -8.53 7.15 -25.70
CA TYR A 175 -7.28 7.12 -26.46
C TYR A 175 -6.64 5.72 -26.41
N PRO A 176 -5.95 5.27 -27.47
CA PRO A 176 -5.26 3.99 -27.45
C PRO A 176 -4.16 3.93 -26.38
N LEU A 177 -4.37 3.04 -25.40
CA LEU A 177 -3.44 2.74 -24.32
C LEU A 177 -2.62 1.49 -24.63
N ARG A 178 -1.37 1.50 -24.18
CA ARG A 178 -0.46 0.36 -24.24
C ARG A 178 -0.53 -0.49 -22.99
N ARG A 179 -0.53 0.16 -21.81
CA ARG A 179 -0.57 -0.52 -20.52
C ARG A 179 -1.10 0.42 -19.43
N VAL A 180 -1.82 -0.14 -18.47
CA VAL A 180 -2.25 0.52 -17.23
C VAL A 180 -1.79 -0.34 -16.08
N GLU A 181 -1.26 0.28 -15.05
CA GLU A 181 -0.79 -0.39 -13.84
C GLU A 181 -1.01 0.52 -12.63
N VAL A 182 -1.14 -0.05 -11.43
CA VAL A 182 -1.02 0.70 -10.18
C VAL A 182 0.47 0.78 -9.82
N GLN A 183 1.02 1.99 -9.73
CA GLN A 183 2.43 2.19 -9.41
C GLN A 183 2.72 1.93 -7.93
N LYS A 184 1.85 2.45 -7.07
CA LYS A 184 2.04 2.42 -5.62
C LYS A 184 0.69 2.51 -4.92
N LEU A 185 0.55 1.74 -3.86
CA LEU A 185 -0.49 1.89 -2.85
C LEU A 185 0.20 2.03 -1.49
N THR A 186 -0.28 2.96 -0.67
CA THR A 186 0.25 3.19 0.68
C THR A 186 -0.89 3.33 1.66
N LEU A 187 -0.83 2.58 2.75
CA LEU A 187 -1.69 2.76 3.92
C LEU A 187 -1.31 4.08 4.60
N GLU A 188 -2.26 5.02 4.71
CA GLU A 188 -2.05 6.31 5.35
C GLU A 188 -2.54 6.32 6.80
N ALA A 189 -3.72 5.76 7.05
CA ALA A 189 -4.31 5.70 8.38
C ALA A 189 -5.12 4.40 8.53
N ARG A 190 -5.08 3.84 9.75
CA ARG A 190 -5.91 2.72 10.17
C ARG A 190 -7.29 3.19 10.65
N PRO A 191 -8.29 2.31 10.77
CA PRO A 191 -9.65 2.68 11.18
C PRO A 191 -9.67 3.40 12.54
N GLU A 192 -8.85 2.95 13.49
CA GLU A 192 -8.73 3.60 14.81
C GLU A 192 -8.21 5.04 14.71
N GLU A 193 -7.30 5.30 13.77
CA GLU A 193 -6.72 6.63 13.56
C GLU A 193 -7.70 7.52 12.79
N VAL A 194 -8.44 6.97 11.83
CA VAL A 194 -9.48 7.70 11.09
C VAL A 194 -10.62 8.10 12.01
N ALA A 195 -11.11 7.18 12.84
CA ALA A 195 -12.16 7.48 13.82
C ALA A 195 -11.72 8.56 14.82
N ALA A 196 -10.48 8.50 15.32
CA ALA A 196 -9.94 9.52 16.22
C ALA A 196 -9.81 10.90 15.56
N GLU A 197 -9.44 10.94 14.26
CA GLU A 197 -9.41 12.19 13.50
C GLU A 197 -10.81 12.75 13.22
N GLU A 198 -11.79 11.88 12.95
CA GLU A 198 -13.19 12.30 12.77
C GLU A 198 -13.79 12.83 14.07
N GLU A 199 -13.54 12.17 15.21
CA GLU A 199 -13.95 12.68 16.53
C GLU A 199 -13.30 14.05 16.83
N ALA A 200 -11.99 14.19 16.57
CA ALA A 200 -11.29 15.45 16.76
C ALA A 200 -11.77 16.56 15.81
N ALA A 201 -12.19 16.24 14.58
CA ALA A 201 -12.74 17.21 13.64
C ALA A 201 -14.13 17.70 14.08
N VAL A 202 -14.99 16.81 14.58
CA VAL A 202 -16.33 17.14 15.06
C VAL A 202 -16.29 18.01 16.32
N ASP A 203 -15.31 17.81 17.21
CA ASP A 203 -15.11 18.68 18.38
C ASP A 203 -14.75 20.12 17.98
N VAL A 204 -13.91 20.31 16.96
CA VAL A 204 -13.52 21.65 16.47
C VAL A 204 -14.69 22.40 15.84
N ASP A 205 -15.51 21.73 15.02
CA ASP A 205 -16.72 22.33 14.44
C ASP A 205 -17.75 22.72 15.53
N THR A 206 -17.79 21.98 16.65
CA THR A 206 -18.67 22.30 17.78
C THR A 206 -18.17 23.51 18.58
N GLU A 207 -16.85 23.68 18.71
CA GLU A 207 -16.24 24.83 19.37
C GLU A 207 -16.38 26.12 18.53
N ASP A 208 -16.21 26.05 17.20
CA ASP A 208 -16.35 27.24 16.33
C ASP A 208 -17.80 27.76 16.27
N VAL A 209 -18.81 26.87 16.37
CA VAL A 209 -20.22 27.30 16.43
C VAL A 209 -20.58 27.98 17.75
N ALA A 210 -19.88 27.68 18.84
CA ALA A 210 -20.14 28.29 20.16
C ALA A 210 -19.53 29.71 20.33
N VAL A 211 -18.71 30.16 19.38
CA VAL A 211 -18.04 31.48 19.43
C VAL A 211 -18.81 32.57 18.65
N ASP A 212 -19.77 32.16 17.81
CA ASP A 212 -20.58 33.06 16.95
C ASP A 212 -22.03 33.31 17.45
N GLU A 213 -22.33 33.10 18.75
CA GLU A 213 -23.59 33.52 19.42
C GLU A 213 -23.40 34.60 20.50
#